data_AF-A0A7C1NT15-F1
#
_entry.id   AF-A0A7C1NT15-F1
#
_cell.length_a   1.000
_cell.length_b   1.000
_cell.length_c   1.000
_cell.angle_alpha   90.00
_cell.angle_beta   90.00
_cell.angle_gamma   90.00
#
_symmetry.space_group_name_H-M   'P 1'
#
loop_
_entity.id
_entity.type
_entity.pdbx_description
1 polymer ?
#
loop_
_entity_poly.entity_id
_entity_poly.type
_entity_poly.pdbx_seq_one_letter_code
_entity_poly.pdbx_strand_id
1 'polypeptide(L)'
;MSEFINSLILNIQDLVVSLGYPGVIFAAFAENFFPPLPSELIFPFLGFVAASGHFNFFLVILFGTLGTLLGAFLWYGIGYVLGRANLKLY
;
A
#
# COMPACT_ATOMS: atom_id res chain seq x y z
N MET A 1 -5.70 1.44 -20.98
CA MET A 1 -5.78 0.74 -19.67
C MET A 1 -4.42 0.15 -19.28
N SER A 2 -3.77 -0.63 -20.14
CA SER A 2 -2.42 -1.18 -19.89
C SER A 2 -1.34 -0.11 -19.67
N GLU A 3 -1.32 0.97 -20.45
CA GLU A 3 -0.35 2.07 -20.28
C GLU A 3 -0.47 2.78 -18.92
N PHE A 4 -1.70 2.92 -18.40
CA PHE A 4 -1.96 3.53 -17.10
C PHE A 4 -1.51 2.63 -15.95
N ILE A 5 -1.74 1.32 -16.06
CA ILE A 5 -1.27 0.36 -15.05
C ILE A 5 0.26 0.31 -15.03
N ASN A 6 0.90 0.29 -16.20
CA ASN A 6 2.36 0.28 -16.30
C ASN A 6 2.98 1.56 -15.74
N SER A 7 2.38 2.74 -15.98
CA SER A 7 2.89 3.99 -15.41
C SER A 7 2.74 4.04 -13.90
N LEU A 8 1.66 3.50 -13.33
CA LEU A 8 1.50 3.37 -11.88
C LEU A 8 2.58 2.48 -11.26
N ILE A 9 2.87 1.33 -11.88
CA ILE A 9 3.89 0.39 -11.41
C ILE A 9 5.28 1.05 -11.39
N LEU A 10 5.65 1.72 -12.49
CA LEU A 10 6.95 2.39 -12.60
C LEU A 10 7.12 3.50 -11.55
N ASN A 11 6.07 4.31 -11.34
CA ASN A 11 6.11 5.37 -10.33
C ASN A 11 6.23 4.83 -8.89
N ILE A 12 5.56 3.71 -8.58
CA ILE A 12 5.66 3.06 -7.27
C ILE A 12 7.04 2.42 -7.10
N GLN A 13 7.57 1.80 -8.15
CA GLN A 13 8.93 1.26 -8.15
C GLN A 13 9.96 2.35 -7.84
N ASP A 14 9.89 3.48 -8.54
CA ASP A 14 10.80 4.60 -8.31
C ASP A 14 10.66 5.17 -6.90
N LEU A 15 9.44 5.23 -6.36
CA LEU A 15 9.20 5.61 -4.96
C LEU A 15 9.82 4.64 -3.97
N VAL A 16 9.63 3.33 -4.13
CA VAL A 16 10.19 2.32 -3.22
C VAL A 16 11.72 2.32 -3.27
N VAL A 17 12.30 2.42 -4.47
CA VAL A 17 13.75 2.45 -4.65
C VAL A 17 14.37 3.74 -4.08
N SER A 18 13.71 4.90 -4.25
CA SER A 18 14.23 6.18 -3.76
C SER A 18 14.03 6.40 -2.26
N LEU A 19 12.89 5.98 -1.71
CA LEU A 19 12.53 6.20 -0.30
C LEU A 19 12.93 5.05 0.62
N GLY A 20 13.23 3.88 0.08
CA GLY A 20 13.56 2.70 0.86
C GLY A 20 12.38 2.12 1.65
N TYR A 21 12.60 1.75 2.92
CA TYR A 21 11.54 1.21 3.77
C TYR A 21 10.31 2.13 3.94
N PRO A 22 10.47 3.47 4.08
CA PRO A 22 9.35 4.41 3.97
C PRO A 22 8.54 4.27 2.67
N GLY A 23 9.22 4.00 1.55
CA GLY A 23 8.56 3.75 0.26
C GLY A 23 7.71 2.48 0.28
N VAL A 24 8.14 1.44 1.01
CA VAL A 24 7.36 0.21 1.24
C VAL A 24 6.07 0.50 2.01
N ILE A 25 6.15 1.30 3.09
CA ILE A 25 4.95 1.73 3.84
C ILE A 25 4.00 2.47 2.91
N PHE A 26 4.52 3.42 2.13
CA PHE A 26 3.72 4.27 1.27
C PHE A 26 3.04 3.48 0.14
N ALA A 27 3.75 2.53 -0.46
CA ALA A 27 3.21 1.64 -1.49
C ALA A 27 2.05 0.79 -0.93
N ALA A 28 2.24 0.15 0.22
CA ALA A 28 1.23 -0.68 0.86
C ALA A 28 0.01 0.13 1.37
N PHE A 29 0.26 1.35 1.84
CA PHE A 29 -0.80 2.31 2.21
C PHE A 29 -1.60 2.77 0.98
N ALA A 30 -0.91 3.16 -0.09
CA ALA A 30 -1.53 3.66 -1.32
C ALA A 30 -2.42 2.59 -1.98
N GLU A 31 -1.99 1.33 -1.95
CA GLU A 31 -2.80 0.19 -2.40
C GLU A 31 -4.13 0.08 -1.65
N ASN A 32 -4.10 0.26 -0.32
CA ASN A 32 -5.32 0.23 0.50
C ASN A 32 -6.18 1.50 0.31
N PHE A 33 -5.55 2.65 0.07
CA PHE A 33 -6.25 3.91 -0.09
C PHE A 33 -6.90 4.05 -1.47
N PHE A 34 -6.24 3.55 -2.50
CA PHE A 34 -6.75 3.45 -3.87
C PHE A 34 -6.79 1.98 -4.30
N PRO A 35 -7.96 1.31 -4.12
CA PRO A 35 -8.20 -0.04 -4.61
C PRO A 35 -7.88 -0.30 -6.10
N PRO A 36 -7.84 0.68 -7.04
CA PRO A 36 -7.45 0.37 -8.43
C PRO A 36 -6.02 -0.16 -8.60
N LEU A 37 -5.20 -0.25 -7.54
CA LEU A 37 -3.89 -0.86 -7.60
C LEU A 37 -3.97 -2.40 -7.49
N PRO A 38 -3.49 -3.16 -8.49
CA PRO A 38 -3.49 -4.62 -8.44
C PRO A 38 -2.49 -5.13 -7.40
N SER A 39 -3.04 -5.64 -6.29
CA SER A 39 -2.28 -6.24 -5.18
C SER A 39 -1.34 -7.37 -5.62
N GLU A 40 -1.68 -8.07 -6.72
CA GLU A 40 -0.85 -9.15 -7.28
C GLU A 40 0.48 -8.67 -7.88
N LEU A 41 0.67 -7.36 -8.04
CA LEU A 41 1.91 -6.80 -8.58
C LEU A 41 2.76 -6.13 -7.51
N ILE A 42 2.14 -5.45 -6.53
CA ILE A 42 2.86 -4.68 -5.51
C ILE A 42 3.63 -5.61 -4.56
N PHE A 43 2.98 -6.61 -3.96
CA PHE A 43 3.65 -7.47 -2.99
C PHE A 43 4.71 -8.38 -3.61
N PRO A 44 4.52 -9.00 -4.79
CA PRO A 44 5.60 -9.71 -5.46
C PRO A 44 6.77 -8.82 -5.84
N PHE A 45 6.52 -7.56 -6.24
CA PHE A 45 7.58 -6.59 -6.47
C PHE A 45 8.35 -6.26 -5.19
N LEU A 46 7.66 -5.99 -4.08
CA LEU A 46 8.29 -5.79 -2.78
C LEU A 46 9.13 -7.01 -2.35
N GLY A 47 8.63 -8.22 -2.62
CA GLY A 47 9.37 -9.47 -2.42
C GLY A 47 10.62 -9.59 -3.30
N PHE A 48 10.53 -9.19 -4.57
CA PHE A 48 11.68 -9.13 -5.48
C PHE A 48 12.73 -8.11 -5.03
N VAL A 49 12.29 -6.94 -4.55
CA VAL A 49 13.15 -5.88 -4.01
C VAL A 49 13.83 -6.31 -2.69
N ALA A 50 13.16 -7.11 -1.88
CA ALA A 50 13.78 -7.76 -0.72
C ALA A 50 14.81 -8.84 -1.14
N ALA A 51 14.47 -9.65 -2.14
CA ALA A 51 15.32 -10.74 -2.62
C ALA A 51 16.57 -10.25 -3.37
N SER A 52 16.54 -9.05 -3.94
CA SER A 52 17.70 -8.44 -4.63
C SER A 52 18.82 -8.00 -3.68
N GLY A 53 18.66 -8.17 -2.36
CA GLY A 53 19.70 -7.91 -1.36
C GLY A 53 19.81 -6.46 -0.92
N HIS A 54 19.00 -5.57 -1.49
CA HIS A 54 18.96 -4.15 -1.12
C HIS A 54 18.13 -3.87 0.14
N PHE A 55 17.20 -4.77 0.49
CA PHE A 55 16.34 -4.65 1.67
C PHE A 55 16.32 -5.93 2.48
N ASN A 56 16.18 -5.80 3.80
CA ASN A 56 15.96 -6.94 4.67
C ASN A 56 14.52 -7.44 4.49
N PHE A 57 14.37 -8.72 4.16
CA PHE A 57 13.09 -9.37 3.93
C PHE A 57 12.09 -9.20 5.09
N PHE A 58 12.54 -9.38 6.34
CA PHE A 58 11.68 -9.23 7.51
C PHE A 58 11.22 -7.79 7.70
N LEU A 59 12.09 -6.82 7.43
CA LEU A 59 11.72 -5.41 7.49
C LEU A 59 10.72 -5.04 6.40
N VAL A 60 10.87 -5.56 5.17
CA VAL A 60 9.89 -5.33 4.10
C VAL A 60 8.51 -5.86 4.48
N ILE A 61 8.44 -7.06 5.09
CA ILE A 61 7.17 -7.59 5.61
C ILE A 61 6.59 -6.68 6.69
N LEU A 62 7.42 -6.29 7.67
CA LEU A 62 7.00 -5.43 8.78
C LEU A 62 6.45 -4.08 8.27
N PHE A 63 7.21 -3.40 7.41
CA PHE A 63 6.85 -2.10 6.86
C PHE A 63 5.66 -2.16 5.90
N GLY A 64 5.55 -3.22 5.08
CA GLY A 64 4.38 -3.45 4.24
C GLY A 64 3.12 -3.66 5.07
N THR A 65 3.21 -4.48 6.13
CA THR A 65 2.09 -4.71 7.06
C THR A 65 1.65 -3.42 7.74
N LEU A 66 2.61 -2.59 8.18
CA LEU A 66 2.32 -1.28 8.77
C LEU A 66 1.60 -0.35 7.79
N GLY A 67 2.04 -0.29 6.53
CA GLY A 67 1.38 0.52 5.50
C GLY A 67 -0.06 0.09 5.26
N THR A 68 -0.30 -1.23 5.13
CA THR A 68 -1.64 -1.80 5.00
C THR A 68 -2.54 -1.47 6.21
N LEU A 69 -2.02 -1.64 7.43
CA LEU A 69 -2.75 -1.31 8.65
C LEU A 69 -3.15 0.16 8.69
N LEU A 70 -2.24 1.08 8.32
CA LEU A 70 -2.54 2.51 8.27
C LEU A 70 -3.64 2.83 7.26
N GLY A 71 -3.63 2.17 6.09
CA GLY A 71 -4.67 2.34 5.07
C GLY A 71 -6.03 1.86 5.58
N ALA A 72 -6.06 0.69 6.21
CA ALA A 72 -7.26 0.13 6.83
C ALA A 72 -7.79 1.01 7.97
N PHE A 73 -6.92 1.52 8.85
CA PHE A 73 -7.32 2.41 9.93
C PHE A 73 -7.86 3.75 9.43
N LEU A 74 -7.33 4.28 8.33
CA LEU A 74 -7.86 5.49 7.72
C LEU A 74 -9.30 5.28 7.25
N TRP A 75 -9.58 4.19 6.53
CA TRP A 75 -10.93 3.84 6.12
C TRP A 75 -11.85 3.53 7.29
N TYR A 76 -11.35 2.84 8.31
CA TYR A 76 -12.09 2.61 9.54
C TYR A 76 -12.45 3.92 10.23
N GLY A 77 -11.53 4.88 10.32
CA GLY A 77 -11.77 6.20 10.90
C GLY A 77 -12.82 6.99 10.11
N ILE A 78 -12.72 6.99 8.79
CA ILE A 78 -13.72 7.62 7.90
C ILE A 78 -15.09 6.96 8.12
N GLY A 79 -15.15 5.62 8.10
CA GLY A 79 -16.37 4.86 8.35
C GLY A 79 -16.94 5.06 9.77
N TYR A 80 -16.09 5.22 10.78
CA TYR A 80 -16.49 5.45 12.16
C TYR A 80 -17.11 6.85 12.34
N VAL A 81 -16.53 7.87 11.70
CA VAL A 81 -17.04 9.25 11.77
C VAL A 81 -18.30 9.44 10.92
N LEU A 82 -18.30 8.95 9.67
CA LEU A 82 -19.47 9.07 8.77
C LEU A 82 -20.60 8.10 9.16
N GLY A 83 -20.28 6.91 9.65
CA GLY A 83 -21.26 5.88 10.02
C GLY A 83 -22.14 6.30 11.20
N ARG A 84 -21.62 7.10 12.14
CA ARG A 84 -22.45 7.67 13.22
C ARG A 84 -23.52 8.65 12.75
N ALA A 85 -23.38 9.25 11.57
CA ALA A 85 -24.39 10.16 11.03
C ALA A 85 -25.63 9.43 10.47
N ASN A 86 -25.49 8.18 10.02
CA ASN A 86 -26.53 7.46 9.27
C ASN A 86 -27.01 6.13 9.89
N LEU A 87 -26.40 5.63 10.98
CA LEU A 87 -26.90 4.47 11.74
C LEU A 87 -28.05 4.85 12.69
N LYS A 88 -29.04 5.60 12.20
CA LYS A 88 -30.38 5.58 12.81
C LYS A 88 -30.97 4.23 12.46
N LEU A 89 -30.77 3.26 13.36
CA LEU A 89 -31.56 2.03 13.42
C LEU A 89 -33.04 2.43 13.29
N TYR A 90 -33.64 2.08 12.16
CA TYR A 90 -35.09 2.13 11.95
C TYR A 90 -35.65 0.74 12.24
#